data_AF-A0A3B9EPS6-F1
#
_entry.id   AF-A0A3B9EPS6-F1
#
_cell.length_a   1.000
_cell.length_b   1.000
_cell.length_c   1.000
_cell.angle_alpha   90.00
_cell.angle_beta   90.00
_cell.angle_gamma   90.00
#
_symmetry.space_group_name_H-M   'P 1'
#
loop_
_entity.id
_entity.type
_entity.pdbx_description
1 polymer ?
#
loop_
_entity_poly.entity_id
_entity_poly.type
_entity_poly.pdbx_seq_one_letter_code
_entity_poly.pdbx_strand_id
1 'polypeptide(L)' 'NAEMDALIEKIEVELDKPKRKAMWKRLQEIYVEELPVIPLYFRAEAYIMPKWLGGVKPTGHQYPTSLWVEEWQAK' A
#
# COMPACT_ATOMS: atom_id res chain seq x y z
N ASN A 1 -20.28 8.90 -2.01
CA ASN A 1 -21.11 7.68 -2.04
C ASN A 1 -21.24 7.22 -0.59
N ALA A 2 -22.45 7.16 -0.03
CA ALA A 2 -22.62 6.90 1.41
C ALA A 2 -22.18 5.50 1.86
N GLU A 3 -22.22 4.51 0.97
CA GLU A 3 -21.71 3.16 1.26
C GLU A 3 -20.18 3.16 1.34
N MET A 4 -19.51 3.85 0.40
CA MET A 4 -18.07 4.08 0.42
C MET A 4 -17.62 4.75 1.72
N ASP A 5 -18.31 5.82 2.12
CA ASP A 5 -18.00 6.57 3.35
C ASP A 5 -18.09 5.64 4.58
N ALA A 6 -19.18 4.87 4.69
CA ALA A 6 -19.36 3.91 5.79
C ALA A 6 -18.36 2.74 5.77
N LEU A 7 -17.89 2.32 4.59
CA LEU A 7 -16.88 1.27 4.45
C LEU A 7 -15.52 1.75 4.95
N ILE A 8 -15.12 2.97 4.60
CA ILE A 8 -13.85 3.57 5.02
C ILE A 8 -13.77 3.59 6.56
N GLU A 9 -14.80 4.11 7.23
CA GLU A 9 -14.85 4.18 8.69
C GLU A 9 -14.79 2.79 9.34
N LYS A 10 -15.51 1.79 8.79
CA LYS A 10 -15.58 0.44 9.38
C LYS A 10 -14.29 -0.36 9.19
N ILE A 11 -13.64 -0.21 8.03
CA ILE A 11 -12.41 -0.93 7.71
C ILE A 11 -11.29 -0.61 8.70
N GLU A 12 -11.21 0.64 9.16
CA GLU A 12 -10.20 1.09 10.11
C GLU A 12 -10.31 0.41 11.48
N VAL A 13 -11.53 0.13 11.92
CA VAL A 13 -11.81 -0.42 13.26
C VAL A 13 -12.05 -1.94 13.27
N GLU A 14 -12.24 -2.58 12.11
CA GLU A 14 -12.43 -4.03 12.02
C GLU A 14 -11.09 -4.78 12.23
N LEU A 15 -11.08 -5.67 13.23
CA LEU A 15 -9.91 -6.46 13.62
C LEU A 15 -9.93 -7.87 13.00
N ASP A 16 -11.09 -8.38 12.61
CA ASP A 16 -11.21 -9.67 11.97
C ASP A 16 -10.74 -9.59 10.50
N LYS A 17 -9.63 -10.28 10.21
CA LYS A 17 -8.97 -10.22 8.89
C LYS A 17 -9.86 -10.70 7.74
N PRO A 18 -10.59 -11.83 7.82
CA PRO A 18 -11.52 -12.25 6.78
C PRO A 18 -12.61 -11.20 6.50
N LYS A 19 -13.25 -10.65 7.54
CA LYS A 19 -14.28 -9.61 7.40
C LYS A 19 -13.71 -8.34 6.78
N ARG A 20 -12.57 -7.85 7.30
CA ARG A 20 -11.91 -6.65 6.76
C ARG A 20 -11.53 -6.82 5.28
N LYS A 21 -11.07 -8.02 4.88
CA LYS A 21 -10.77 -8.32 3.47
C LYS A 21 -12.02 -8.23 2.58
N ALA A 22 -13.16 -8.74 3.04
CA ALA A 22 -14.41 -8.63 2.30
C ALA A 22 -14.87 -7.16 2.15
N MET A 23 -14.70 -6.35 3.20
CA MET A 23 -14.99 -4.91 3.14
C MET A 23 -14.07 -4.19 2.14
N TRP A 24 -12.77 -4.46 2.15
CA TRP A 24 -11.82 -3.93 1.15
C TRP A 24 -12.21 -4.32 -0.27
N LYS A 25 -12.67 -5.56 -0.48
CA LYS A 25 -13.16 -6.02 -1.79
C LYS A 25 -14.35 -5.18 -2.25
N ARG A 26 -15.34 -4.95 -1.38
CA ARG A 26 -16.51 -4.12 -1.71
C ARG A 26 -16.13 -2.68 -2.02
N LEU A 27 -15.20 -2.11 -1.26
CA LEU A 27 -14.67 -0.76 -1.51
C LEU A 27 -14.08 -0.65 -2.92
N GLN A 28 -13.29 -1.64 -3.35
CA GLN A 28 -12.70 -1.67 -4.69
C GLN A 28 -13.76 -1.87 -5.79
N GLU A 29 -14.80 -2.67 -5.54
CA GLU A 29 -15.93 -2.82 -6.48
C GLU A 29 -16.62 -1.47 -6.73
N ILE A 30 -16.96 -0.73 -5.67
CA ILE A 30 -17.57 0.60 -5.80
C ILE A 30 -16.65 1.57 -6.56
N TYR A 31 -15.35 1.55 -6.25
CA TYR A 31 -14.36 2.40 -6.92
C TYR A 31 -14.29 2.14 -8.43
N VAL A 32 -14.41 0.88 -8.85
CA VAL A 32 -14.42 0.49 -10.27
C VAL A 32 -15.77 0.83 -10.92
N GLU A 33 -16.88 0.62 -10.22
CA GLU A 33 -18.23 0.88 -10.73
C GLU A 33 -18.50 2.37 -10.94
N GLU A 34 -18.11 3.22 -9.97
CA GLU A 34 -18.36 4.66 -10.04
C GLU A 34 -17.25 5.45 -10.75
N LEU A 35 -16.07 4.84 -10.93
CA LEU A 35 -14.91 5.39 -11.61
C LEU A 35 -14.67 6.89 -11.29
N PRO A 36 -14.49 7.27 -10.01
CA PRO A 36 -14.35 8.68 -9.63
C PRO A 36 -13.05 9.30 -10.16
N VAL A 37 -12.06 8.47 -10.47
CA VAL A 37 -10.80 8.84 -11.10
C VAL A 37 -10.40 7.76 -12.10
N ILE A 38 -9.48 8.08 -13.01
CA ILE A 38 -8.96 7.14 -14.02
C ILE A 38 -7.50 6.80 -13.66
N PRO A 39 -7.23 5.65 -13.00
CA PRO A 39 -5.87 5.23 -12.71
C PRO A 39 -5.16 4.85 -14.02
N LEU A 40 -4.03 5.47 -14.29
CA LEU A 40 -3.26 5.19 -15.51
C LEU A 40 -2.21 4.10 -15.29
N TYR A 41 -1.42 4.21 -14.22
CA TYR A 41 -0.39 3.25 -13.85
C TYR A 41 0.05 3.46 -12.39
N PHE A 42 0.68 2.44 -11.82
CA PHE A 42 1.43 2.58 -10.56
C PHE A 42 2.88 2.87 -10.88
N ARG A 43 3.42 3.97 -10.34
CA ARG A 43 4.81 4.37 -10.57
C ARG A 43 5.76 3.34 -9.94
N ALA A 44 6.74 2.88 -10.70
CA ALA A 44 7.85 2.10 -10.18
C ALA A 44 8.91 3.02 -9.55
N GLU A 45 9.37 2.69 -8.34
CA GLU A 45 10.50 3.34 -7.70
C GLU A 45 11.79 2.56 -7.98
N ALA A 46 12.77 3.21 -8.60
CA ALA A 46 14.05 2.59 -8.88
C ALA A 46 14.99 2.69 -7.67
N TYR A 47 15.64 1.57 -7.34
CA TYR A 47 16.64 1.51 -6.28
C TYR A 47 18.02 1.33 -6.89
N ILE A 48 18.83 2.38 -6.83
CA ILE A 48 20.20 2.39 -7.34
C ILE A 48 21.13 2.36 -6.13
N MET A 49 21.78 1.21 -5.91
CA MET A 49 22.62 0.98 -4.74
C MET A 49 24.06 0.63 -5.13
N PRO A 50 25.05 1.03 -4.32
CA PRO A 50 26.42 0.59 -4.53
C PRO A 50 26.56 -0.92 -4.24
N LYS A 51 27.46 -1.60 -4.95
CA LYS A 51 27.58 -3.07 -4.91
C LYS A 51 27.89 -3.66 -3.52
N TRP A 52 28.52 -2.86 -2.66
CA TRP A 52 28.92 -3.23 -1.30
C TRP A 52 27.76 -3.22 -0.31
N LEU A 53 26.67 -2.51 -0.61
CA LEU A 53 25.55 -2.34 0.31
C LEU A 53 24.61 -3.55 0.24
N GLY A 54 24.45 -4.24 1.37
CA GLY A 54 23.50 -5.33 1.58
C GLY A 54 22.44 -4.96 2.62
N GLY A 55 21.40 -5.79 2.75
CA GLY A 55 20.34 -5.60 3.74
C GLY A 55 19.23 -4.61 3.36
N VAL A 56 19.36 -3.88 2.25
CA VAL A 56 18.34 -2.95 1.77
C VAL A 56 17.07 -3.70 1.32
N LYS A 57 15.92 -3.36 1.89
CA LYS A 57 14.60 -3.84 1.46
C LYS A 57 13.80 -2.71 0.79
N PRO A 58 13.45 -2.80 -0.50
CA PRO A 58 12.56 -1.85 -1.14
C PRO A 58 11.19 -1.81 -0.44
N THR A 59 10.74 -0.62 -0.03
CA THR A 59 9.50 -0.40 0.75
C THR A 59 8.33 0.11 -0.10
N GLY A 60 8.56 0.30 -1.40
CA GLY A 60 7.58 0.86 -2.33
C GLY A 60 7.48 2.38 -2.24
N HIS A 61 6.35 2.94 -2.67
CA HIS A 61 6.19 4.40 -2.77
C HIS A 61 5.86 5.10 -1.43
N GLN A 62 5.35 4.36 -0.44
CA GLN A 62 4.62 4.97 0.69
C GLN A 62 5.55 5.42 1.80
N TYR A 63 6.69 4.74 1.97
CA TYR A 63 7.64 5.01 3.02
C TYR A 63 9.07 4.97 2.48
N PRO A 64 9.94 5.93 2.86
CA PRO A 64 11.32 5.91 2.42
C PRO A 64 12.06 4.72 3.02
N THR A 65 12.89 4.06 2.21
CA THR A 65 13.61 2.84 2.62
C THR A 65 14.66 3.08 3.70
N SER A 66 15.05 4.33 3.94
CA SER A 66 15.91 4.71 5.05
C SER A 66 15.28 4.54 6.43
N LEU A 67 13.97 4.26 6.52
CA LEU A 67 13.34 3.90 7.80
C LEU A 67 13.80 2.53 8.34
N TRP A 68 14.47 1.72 7.51
CA TRP A 68 15.07 0.42 7.88
C TRP A 68 16.60 0.43 7.71
N VAL A 69 17.23 1.59 7.92
CA VAL A 69 18.69 1.75 7.73
C VAL A 69 19.51 0.88 8.70
N GLU A 70 18.94 0.51 9.84
CA GLU A 70 19.54 -0.38 10.84
C GLU A 70 19.77 -1.82 10.33
N GLU A 71 19.06 -2.25 9.28
CA GLU A 71 19.29 -3.54 8.65
C GLU A 71 20.43 -3.52 7.61
N TRP A 72 20.95 -2.33 7.29
CA TRP A 72 21.93 -2.17 6.22
C TRP A 72 23.32 -2.57 6.70
N GLN A 73 24.04 -3.28 5.85
CA GLN A 73 25.38 -3.77 6.15
C GLN A 73 26.28 -3.70 4.93
N ALA A 74 27.57 -3.48 5.19
CA ALA A 74 28.59 -3.75 4.18
C ALA A 74 28.72 -5.27 4.00
N LYS A 75 28.71 -5.73 2.75
CA LYS A 75 29.04 -7.11 2.39
C LYS A 75 30.49 -7.44 2.70
#